data_AF-A0A524AE45-F1
#
_entry.id   AF-A0A524AE45-F1
#
_cell.length_a   1.000
_cell.length_b   1.000
_cell.length_c   1.000
_cell.angle_alpha   90.00
_cell.angle_beta   90.00
_cell.angle_gamma   90.00
#
_symmetry.space_group_name_H-M   'P 1'
#
loop_
_entity.id
_entity.type
_entity.pdbx_description
1 polymer ?
#
loop_
_entity_poly.entity_id
_entity_poly.type
_entity_poly.pdbx_seq_one_letter_code
_entity_poly.pdbx_strand_id
1 'polypeptide(L)'
;MTTDVYFQYAPLVDILQARGWDVTAYDEILGRREDVLGVWTIGIDHGGRVRFTATRPTSMPQGRRLQRNYRRYRLLLEAHSILTVTTKLRAAEELPAVLDQLAAFAMGSD
;
A
#
# COMPACT_ATOMS: atom_id res chain seq x y z
N MET A 1 27.71 9.31 -15.80
CA MET A 1 27.50 9.77 -14.40
C MET A 1 26.10 9.34 -14.00
N THR A 2 26.00 8.16 -13.41
CA THR A 2 24.78 7.68 -12.74
C THR A 2 24.66 8.51 -11.48
N THR A 3 23.89 9.59 -11.53
CA THR A 3 23.39 10.22 -10.30
C THR A 3 22.71 9.11 -9.53
N ASP A 4 23.24 8.75 -8.36
CA ASP A 4 22.71 7.68 -7.55
C ASP A 4 21.24 8.00 -7.29
N VAL A 5 20.35 7.24 -7.93
CA VAL A 5 18.90 7.47 -7.90
C VAL A 5 18.41 7.48 -6.44
N TYR A 6 19.11 6.74 -5.57
CA TYR A 6 18.96 6.76 -4.12
C TYR A 6 19.03 8.16 -3.48
N PHE A 7 19.96 9.04 -3.87
CA PHE A 7 20.10 10.36 -3.24
C PHE A 7 18.94 11.30 -3.56
N GLN A 8 18.27 11.12 -4.70
CA GLN A 8 17.12 11.95 -5.07
C GLN A 8 15.85 11.56 -4.30
N TYR A 9 15.79 10.31 -3.81
CA TYR A 9 14.62 9.75 -3.13
C TYR A 9 14.74 9.65 -1.62
N ALA A 10 15.94 9.85 -1.07
CA ALA A 10 16.20 9.72 0.37
C ALA A 10 15.15 10.41 1.26
N PRO A 11 14.73 11.68 0.99
CA PRO A 11 13.73 12.33 1.84
C PRO A 11 12.37 11.62 1.85
N LEU A 12 11.92 11.11 0.69
CA LEU A 12 10.63 10.41 0.58
C LEU A 12 10.70 9.02 1.22
N VAL A 13 11.82 8.31 1.06
CA VAL A 13 12.06 7.01 1.68
C VAL A 13 12.08 7.15 3.20
N ASP A 14 12.80 8.14 3.73
CA ASP A 14 12.89 8.40 5.17
C ASP A 14 11.51 8.72 5.77
N ILE A 15 10.71 9.54 5.09
CA ILE A 15 9.33 9.87 5.52
C ILE A 15 8.46 8.60 5.57
N LEU A 16 8.53 7.76 4.54
CA LEU A 16 7.74 6.52 4.49
C LEU A 16 8.17 5.53 5.57
N GLN A 17 9.47 5.29 5.74
CA GLN A 17 10.00 4.39 6.77
C GLN A 17 9.65 4.88 8.18
N ALA A 18 9.76 6.20 8.43
CA ALA A 18 9.36 6.80 9.71
C ALA A 18 7.86 6.62 10.01
N ARG A 19 7.03 6.40 8.99
CA ARG A 19 5.59 6.09 9.11
C ARG A 19 5.27 4.60 9.05
N GLY A 20 6.27 3.73 9.21
CA GLY A 20 6.10 2.28 9.32
C GLY A 20 5.93 1.54 8.00
N TRP A 21 6.26 2.18 6.87
CA TRP A 21 6.28 1.51 5.58
C TRP A 21 7.57 0.69 5.41
N ASP A 22 7.44 -0.50 4.85
CA ASP A 22 8.56 -1.23 4.27
C ASP A 22 8.79 -0.72 2.85
N VAL A 23 9.98 -0.17 2.56
CA VAL A 23 10.23 0.64 1.37
C VAL A 23 11.46 0.13 0.62
N THR A 24 11.30 0.02 -0.69
CA THR A 24 12.40 -0.18 -1.65
C THR A 24 12.42 0.99 -2.64
N ALA A 25 13.62 1.44 -3.02
CA ALA A 25 13.80 2.53 -3.97
C ALA A 25 14.81 2.11 -5.04
N TYR A 26 14.36 2.04 -6.29
CA TYR A 26 15.22 1.82 -7.45
C TYR A 26 14.93 2.91 -8.49
N ASP A 27 14.10 2.62 -9.50
CA ASP A 27 13.57 3.55 -10.50
C ASP A 27 12.29 4.26 -10.03
N GLU A 28 11.57 3.65 -9.10
CA GLU A 28 10.49 4.27 -8.34
C GLU A 28 10.61 3.87 -6.86
N ILE A 29 9.93 4.64 -6.00
CA ILE A 29 9.77 4.26 -4.60
C ILE A 29 8.56 3.36 -4.49
N LEU A 30 8.75 2.14 -3.99
CA LEU A 30 7.69 1.20 -3.68
C LEU A 30 7.64 0.98 -2.17
N GLY A 31 6.51 1.29 -1.56
CA GLY A 31 6.23 1.04 -0.15
C GLY A 31 5.11 0.01 0.02
N ARG A 32 5.23 -0.83 1.03
CA ARG A 32 4.19 -1.75 1.49
C ARG A 32 3.97 -1.56 2.99
N ARG A 33 2.72 -1.68 3.42
CA ARG A 33 2.33 -1.57 4.82
C ARG A 33 1.28 -2.61 5.17
N GLU A 34 1.56 -3.41 6.20
CA GLU A 34 0.77 -4.59 6.61
C GLU A 34 0.37 -4.59 8.10
N ASP A 35 0.82 -3.60 8.88
CA ASP A 35 0.38 -3.35 10.26
C ASP A 35 -1.01 -2.70 10.34
N VAL A 36 -1.67 -2.54 9.19
CA VAL A 36 -3.00 -1.95 9.02
C VAL A 36 -4.03 -3.01 8.64
N LEU A 37 -5.32 -2.66 8.66
CA LEU A 37 -6.36 -3.57 8.18
C LEU A 37 -6.25 -3.78 6.67
N GLY A 38 -5.79 -4.96 6.29
CA GLY A 38 -5.50 -5.34 4.90
C GLY A 38 -4.06 -5.04 4.51
N VAL A 39 -3.82 -4.88 3.22
CA VAL A 39 -2.50 -4.55 2.66
C VAL A 39 -2.59 -3.23 1.94
N TRP A 40 -1.70 -2.30 2.30
CA TRP A 40 -1.56 -1.02 1.64
C TRP A 40 -0.24 -0.99 0.86
N THR A 41 -0.28 -0.43 -0.34
CA THR A 41 0.90 -0.23 -1.19
C THR A 41 0.94 1.19 -1.71
N ILE A 42 2.13 1.76 -1.82
CA ILE A 42 2.37 3.07 -2.41
C ILE A 42 3.50 2.98 -3.44
N GLY A 43 3.32 3.60 -4.59
CA GLY A 43 4.33 3.80 -5.62
C GLY A 43 4.54 5.29 -5.85
N ILE A 44 5.78 5.76 -5.92
CA ILE A 44 6.11 7.16 -6.26
C ILE A 44 7.15 7.17 -7.38
N ASP A 45 6.77 7.67 -8.55
CA ASP A 45 7.66 7.78 -9.71
C ASP A 45 8.59 9.02 -9.64
N HIS A 46 9.55 9.12 -10.57
CA HIS A 46 10.45 10.29 -10.71
C HIS A 46 9.72 11.63 -10.89
N GLY A 47 8.50 11.61 -11.41
CA GLY A 47 7.68 12.80 -11.61
C GLY A 47 6.90 13.23 -10.36
N GLY A 48 7.06 12.51 -9.24
CA GLY A 48 6.29 12.72 -8.01
C GLY A 48 4.86 12.16 -8.09
N ARG A 49 4.53 11.37 -9.10
CA ARG A 49 3.21 10.74 -9.19
C ARG A 49 3.10 9.66 -8.13
N VAL A 50 2.09 9.77 -7.29
CA VAL A 50 1.79 8.80 -6.24
C VAL A 50 0.66 7.90 -6.71
N ARG A 51 0.86 6.59 -6.63
CA ARG A 51 -0.19 5.58 -6.73
C ARG A 51 -0.30 4.86 -5.40
N PHE A 52 -1.43 5.01 -4.73
CA PHE A 52 -1.73 4.32 -3.49
C PHE A 52 -2.85 3.31 -3.71
N THR A 53 -2.70 2.12 -3.15
CA THR A 53 -3.72 1.09 -3.15
C THR A 53 -3.91 0.59 -1.72
N ALA A 54 -5.14 0.59 -1.24
CA ALA A 54 -5.51 -0.01 0.03
C ALA A 54 -6.52 -1.13 -0.22
N THR A 55 -6.22 -2.30 0.33
CA THR A 55 -7.19 -3.40 0.41
C THR A 55 -7.81 -3.41 1.79
N ARG A 56 -9.11 -3.71 1.88
CA ARG A 56 -9.82 -3.83 3.16
C ARG A 56 -10.75 -5.03 3.11
N PRO A 57 -10.77 -5.89 4.14
CA PRO A 57 -11.78 -6.94 4.25
C PRO A 57 -13.18 -6.31 4.32
N THR A 58 -14.10 -6.75 3.48
CA THR A 58 -15.51 -6.30 3.51
C THR A 58 -16.40 -7.24 4.31
N SER A 59 -15.91 -8.43 4.63
CA SER A 59 -16.58 -9.39 5.50
C SER A 59 -15.56 -10.25 6.23
N MET A 60 -16.00 -10.92 7.29
CA MET A 60 -15.17 -11.90 7.99
C MET A 60 -14.83 -13.08 7.06
N PRO A 61 -13.56 -13.51 6.99
CA PRO A 61 -13.17 -14.70 6.24
C PRO A 61 -14.03 -15.92 6.60
N GLN A 62 -14.53 -16.63 5.59
CA GLN A 62 -15.36 -17.81 5.78
C GLN A 62 -14.58 -19.06 5.40
N GLY A 63 -14.27 -19.87 6.41
CA GLY A 63 -13.60 -21.17 6.23
C GLY A 63 -14.59 -22.34 6.35
N ARG A 64 -14.50 -23.32 5.45
CA ARG A 64 -15.21 -24.60 5.63
C ARG A 64 -14.42 -25.79 5.13
N ARG A 65 -14.60 -26.93 5.80
CA ARG A 65 -14.06 -28.22 5.37
C ARG A 65 -15.15 -28.96 4.59
N LEU A 66 -14.79 -29.53 3.44
CA LEU A 66 -15.69 -30.26 2.57
C LEU A 66 -15.10 -31.65 2.30
N GLN A 67 -15.93 -32.70 2.29
CA GLN A 67 -15.54 -34.00 1.77
C GLN A 67 -16.38 -34.32 0.53
N ARG A 68 -15.74 -34.65 -0.59
CA ARG A 68 -16.41 -35.01 -1.86
C ARG A 68 -15.57 -36.04 -2.61
N ASN A 69 -16.20 -37.11 -3.08
CA ASN A 69 -15.55 -38.20 -3.83
C ASN A 69 -14.27 -38.72 -3.16
N TYR A 70 -14.36 -39.09 -1.87
CA TYR A 70 -13.25 -39.56 -1.04
C TYR A 70 -12.09 -38.58 -0.84
N ARG A 71 -12.23 -37.32 -1.26
CA ARG A 71 -11.24 -36.25 -1.04
C ARG A 71 -11.73 -35.25 0.00
N ARG A 72 -10.82 -34.79 0.86
CA ARG A 72 -11.05 -33.72 1.83
C ARG A 72 -10.47 -32.42 1.30
N TYR A 73 -11.27 -31.36 1.35
CA TYR A 73 -10.92 -30.01 0.93
C TYR A 73 -11.04 -29.06 2.13
N ARG A 74 -10.22 -28.02 2.12
CA ARG A 74 -10.38 -26.85 2.97
C ARG A 74 -10.60 -25.65 2.05
N LEU A 75 -11.74 -24.99 2.20
CA LEU A 75 -12.10 -23.81 1.45
C LEU A 75 -11.96 -22.60 2.37
N LEU A 76 -11.35 -21.53 1.86
CA LEU A 76 -11.27 -20.23 2.49
C LEU A 76 -11.84 -19.22 1.49
N LEU A 77 -12.79 -18.41 1.93
CA LEU A 77 -13.39 -17.33 1.15
C LEU A 77 -13.15 -16.01 1.87
N GLU A 78 -12.54 -15.06 1.17
CA GLU A 78 -12.24 -13.72 1.68
C GLU A 78 -12.78 -12.69 0.68
N ALA A 79 -13.56 -11.73 1.18
CA ALA A 79 -14.07 -10.64 0.38
C ALA A 79 -13.30 -9.36 0.73
N HIS A 80 -12.76 -8.70 -0.29
CA HIS A 80 -11.97 -7.48 -0.14
C HIS A 80 -12.55 -6.37 -1.00
N SER A 81 -12.53 -5.14 -0.50
CA SER A 81 -12.61 -3.93 -1.31
C SER A 81 -11.20 -3.46 -1.64
N ILE A 82 -11.05 -2.80 -2.78
CA ILE A 82 -9.80 -2.21 -3.23
C ILE A 82 -10.09 -0.74 -3.51
N LEU A 83 -9.39 0.15 -2.80
CA LEU A 83 -9.34 1.57 -3.10
C LEU A 83 -8.03 1.85 -3.81
N THR A 84 -8.07 2.56 -4.93
CA THR A 84 -6.88 3.08 -5.60
C THR A 84 -6.98 4.59 -5.74
N VAL A 85 -5.97 5.30 -5.25
CA VAL A 85 -5.86 6.76 -5.32
C VAL A 85 -4.61 7.10 -6.10
N THR A 86 -4.73 8.04 -7.04
CA THR A 86 -3.57 8.57 -7.78
C THR A 86 -3.51 10.08 -7.59
N THR A 87 -2.35 10.59 -7.21
CA THR A 87 -2.10 12.03 -7.06
C THR A 87 -0.68 12.38 -7.51
N LYS A 88 -0.28 13.64 -7.37
CA LYS A 88 1.06 14.12 -7.72
C LYS A 88 1.58 15.04 -6.63
N LEU A 89 2.77 14.74 -6.11
CA LEU A 89 3.52 15.61 -5.23
C LEU A 89 4.11 16.77 -6.04
N ARG A 90 4.02 17.98 -5.51
CA ARG A 90 4.74 19.15 -6.03
C ARG A 90 6.12 19.27 -5.37
N ALA A 91 6.24 18.82 -4.14
CA ALA A 91 7.47 18.80 -3.36
C ALA A 91 7.45 17.63 -2.35
N ALA A 92 8.62 17.23 -1.83
CA ALA A 92 8.72 16.07 -0.95
C ALA A 92 8.05 16.30 0.41
N GLU A 93 8.00 17.55 0.84
CA GLU A 93 7.41 18.03 2.10
C GLU A 93 5.89 17.87 2.13
N GLU A 94 5.24 17.66 0.97
CA GLU A 94 3.80 17.38 0.90
C GLU A 94 3.46 15.94 1.27
N LEU A 95 4.43 15.01 1.16
CA LEU A 95 4.19 13.58 1.36
C LEU A 95 3.54 13.25 2.71
N PRO A 96 3.95 13.82 3.86
CA PRO A 96 3.31 13.55 5.14
C PRO A 96 1.80 13.84 5.12
N ALA A 97 1.40 15.02 4.62
CA ALA A 97 -0.01 15.41 4.53
C ALA A 97 -0.79 14.53 3.53
N VAL A 98 -0.17 14.19 2.40
CA VAL A 98 -0.76 13.26 1.42
C VAL A 98 -0.99 11.89 2.04
N LEU A 99 -0.03 11.36 2.80
CA LEU A 99 -0.18 10.08 3.50
C LEU A 99 -1.31 10.11 4.53
N ASP A 100 -1.50 11.22 5.24
CA ASP A 100 -2.61 11.38 6.18
C ASP A 100 -3.97 11.35 5.46
N GLN A 101 -4.09 12.04 4.32
CA GLN A 101 -5.30 12.01 3.50
C GLN A 101 -5.56 10.62 2.88
N LEU A 102 -4.51 9.96 2.39
CA LEU A 102 -4.61 8.60 1.84
C LEU A 102 -5.10 7.59 2.90
N ALA A 103 -4.62 7.73 4.13
CA ALA A 103 -5.09 6.94 5.25
C ALA A 103 -6.56 7.22 5.58
N ALA A 104 -6.99 8.49 5.57
CA ALA A 104 -8.39 8.87 5.78
C ALA A 104 -9.31 8.22 4.72
N PHE A 105 -8.94 8.29 3.43
CA PHE A 105 -9.69 7.61 2.36
C PHE A 105 -9.75 6.09 2.58
N ALA A 106 -8.63 5.45 2.93
CA ALA A 106 -8.57 4.00 3.15
C ALA A 106 -9.43 3.54 4.34
N MET A 107 -9.50 4.36 5.39
CA MET A 107 -10.31 4.09 6.58
C MET A 107 -11.80 4.43 6.38
N GLY A 108 -12.13 5.24 5.37
CA GLY A 108 -13.49 5.72 5.10
C GLY A 108 -13.93 6.78 6.11
N SER A 109 -13.00 7.65 6.51
CA SER A 109 -13.19 8.70 7.53
C SER A 109 -13.23 10.10 6.95
N ASP A 110 -13.61 10.20 5.67
CA ASP A 110 -13.66 11.42 4.86
C ASP A 110 -15.08 11.97 4.73
#